data_AF-A1A492-F1
#
_entry.id   AF-A1A492-F1
#
_cell.length_a   1.000
_cell.length_b   1.000
_cell.length_c   1.000
_cell.angle_alpha   90.00
_cell.angle_beta   90.00
_cell.angle_gamma   90.00
#
_symmetry.space_group_name_H-M   'P 1'
#
loop_
_entity.id
_entity.type
_entity.pdbx_description
1 polymer ?
#
loop_
_entity_poly.entity_id
_entity_poly.type
_entity_poly.pdbx_seq_one_letter_code
_entity_poly.pdbx_strand_id
1 'polypeptide(L)'
;MKLFVLLCVFVLCLASQEKQQDREIPVLCPVCTSLVGKLIDLVLGGAVDKVTDYLETLCAKADGLVETLCTKIVSYGIDKLIEKILEGGSVKLICGLIHAC
;
A
#
# COMPACT_ATOMS: atom_id res chain seq x y z
N MET A 1 1.61 25.12 -39.70
CA MET A 1 1.09 23.73 -39.56
C MET A 1 2.05 22.79 -38.82
N LYS A 2 3.39 22.97 -38.88
CA LYS A 2 4.36 22.14 -38.13
C LYS A 2 4.43 22.42 -36.61
N LEU A 3 4.05 23.62 -36.17
CA LEU A 3 4.20 24.07 -34.77
C LEU A 3 3.08 23.58 -33.83
N PHE A 4 1.86 23.36 -34.35
CA PHE A 4 0.74 22.84 -33.55
C PHE A 4 0.87 21.35 -33.21
N VAL A 5 1.51 20.56 -34.07
CA VAL A 5 1.72 19.12 -33.86
C VAL A 5 2.67 18.86 -32.68
N LEU A 6 3.70 19.71 -32.51
CA LEU A 6 4.65 19.64 -31.41
C LEU A 6 4.01 19.92 -30.04
N LEU A 7 3.04 20.85 -29.97
CA LEU A 7 2.31 21.17 -28.76
C LEU A 7 1.34 20.06 -28.33
N CYS A 8 0.68 19.38 -29.28
CA CYS A 8 -0.21 18.26 -28.97
C CYS A 8 0.53 17.04 -28.41
N VAL A 9 1.74 16.75 -28.90
CA VAL A 9 2.56 15.63 -28.39
C VAL A 9 3.00 15.87 -26.94
N PHE A 10 3.33 17.10 -26.58
CA PHE A 10 3.74 17.44 -25.21
C PHE A 10 2.58 17.34 -24.20
N VAL A 11 1.34 17.64 -24.61
CA VAL A 11 0.15 17.54 -23.74
C VAL A 11 -0.36 16.09 -23.64
N LEU A 12 -0.27 15.29 -24.71
CA LEU A 12 -0.67 13.87 -24.69
C LEU A 12 0.30 12.99 -23.89
N CYS A 13 1.58 13.34 -23.81
CA CYS A 13 2.55 12.56 -23.02
C CYS A 13 2.41 12.74 -21.50
N LEU A 14 1.84 13.84 -21.00
CA LEU A 14 1.64 14.09 -19.57
C LEU A 14 0.39 13.40 -18.99
N ALA A 15 -0.47 12.83 -19.84
CA ALA A 15 -1.57 11.97 -19.42
C ALA A 15 -1.13 10.53 -19.12
N SER A 16 0.11 10.16 -19.45
CA SER A 16 0.74 8.91 -19.02
C SER A 16 1.27 9.09 -17.60
N GLN A 17 0.33 9.34 -16.69
CA GLN A 17 0.47 9.14 -15.25
C GLN A 17 1.29 7.88 -15.00
N GLU A 18 2.48 8.08 -14.43
CA GLU A 18 2.91 7.44 -13.20
C GLU A 18 2.41 6.00 -13.01
N LYS A 19 2.64 5.10 -13.97
CA LYS A 19 2.80 3.70 -13.59
C LYS A 19 4.19 3.60 -12.98
N GLN A 20 4.24 4.00 -11.71
CA GLN A 20 5.35 3.81 -10.80
C GLN A 20 5.64 2.31 -10.76
N GLN A 21 6.45 1.84 -11.71
CA GLN A 21 6.99 0.49 -11.70
C GLN A 21 8.18 0.50 -10.72
N ASP A 22 7.89 0.87 -9.46
CA ASP A 22 8.57 0.27 -8.32
C ASP A 22 8.40 -1.23 -8.55
N ARG A 23 9.47 -2.00 -8.48
CA ARG A 23 9.40 -3.43 -8.79
C ARG A 23 8.39 -4.10 -7.88
N GLU A 24 7.15 -4.22 -8.35
CA GLU A 24 6.10 -4.97 -7.69
C GLU A 24 6.61 -6.39 -7.62
N ILE A 25 7.17 -6.75 -6.47
CA ILE A 25 7.49 -8.14 -6.19
C ILE A 25 6.13 -8.83 -6.26
N PRO A 26 5.86 -9.69 -7.26
CA PRO A 26 4.49 -10.15 -7.55
C PRO A 26 3.86 -10.92 -6.38
N VAL A 27 4.69 -11.35 -5.43
CA VAL A 27 4.31 -12.05 -4.21
C VAL A 27 4.12 -11.13 -2.99
N LEU A 28 4.45 -9.84 -3.07
CA LEU A 28 4.28 -8.89 -1.97
C LEU A 28 2.81 -8.44 -1.84
N CYS A 29 2.14 -8.24 -2.96
CA CYS A 29 0.74 -7.85 -3.01
C CYS A 29 -0.22 -8.86 -2.33
N PRO A 30 -0.15 -10.19 -2.58
CA PRO A 30 -0.99 -11.15 -1.87
C PRO A 30 -0.66 -11.24 -0.37
N VAL A 31 0.61 -11.08 0.01
CA VAL A 31 1.01 -11.06 1.43
C VAL A 31 0.43 -9.83 2.12
N CYS A 32 0.53 -8.65 1.50
CA CYS A 32 -0.13 -7.44 2.00
C CYS A 32 -1.63 -7.63 2.12
N THR A 33 -2.26 -8.17 1.08
CA THR A 33 -3.72 -8.36 1.04
C THR A 33 -4.19 -9.24 2.21
N SER A 34 -3.46 -10.33 2.48
CA SER A 34 -3.78 -11.21 3.60
C SER A 34 -3.55 -10.55 4.96
N LEU A 35 -2.49 -9.76 5.09
CA LEU A 35 -2.17 -9.07 6.34
C LEU A 35 -3.22 -7.99 6.64
N VAL A 36 -3.44 -7.09 5.70
CA VAL A 36 -4.40 -5.98 5.83
C VAL A 36 -5.81 -6.50 6.00
N GLY A 37 -6.19 -7.61 5.36
CA GLY A 37 -7.48 -8.26 5.61
C GLY A 37 -7.69 -8.59 7.09
N LYS A 38 -6.69 -9.20 7.74
CA LYS A 38 -6.74 -9.48 9.20
C LYS A 38 -6.80 -8.21 10.05
N LEU A 39 -6.12 -7.15 9.63
CA LEU A 39 -6.17 -5.87 10.33
C LEU A 39 -7.56 -5.25 10.24
N ILE A 40 -8.19 -5.29 9.07
CA ILE A 40 -9.56 -4.82 8.89
C ILE A 40 -10.51 -5.61 9.80
N ASP A 41 -10.40 -6.94 9.84
CA ASP A 41 -11.21 -7.77 10.74
C ASP A 41 -11.00 -7.39 12.22
N LEU A 42 -9.76 -7.14 12.64
CA LEU A 42 -9.42 -6.70 14.00
C LEU A 42 -10.01 -5.32 14.33
N VAL A 43 -9.87 -4.35 13.42
CA VAL A 43 -10.39 -2.99 13.59
C VAL A 43 -11.92 -3.00 13.65
N LEU A 44 -12.57 -3.70 12.72
CA LEU A 44 -14.03 -3.84 12.70
C LEU A 44 -14.56 -4.65 13.89
N GLY A 45 -13.75 -5.57 14.43
CA GLY A 45 -14.03 -6.29 15.67
C GLY A 45 -13.83 -5.47 16.95
N GLY A 46 -13.46 -4.19 16.85
CA GLY A 46 -13.23 -3.30 18.00
C GLY A 46 -11.89 -3.52 18.71
N ALA A 47 -10.96 -4.26 18.09
CA ALA A 47 -9.64 -4.55 18.63
C ALA A 47 -8.55 -3.69 17.97
N VAL A 48 -8.81 -2.38 17.83
CA VAL A 48 -7.87 -1.43 17.21
C VAL A 48 -6.55 -1.40 17.96
N ASP A 49 -6.60 -1.47 19.29
CA ASP A 49 -5.42 -1.47 20.16
C ASP A 49 -4.52 -2.71 19.95
N LYS A 50 -5.07 -3.78 19.35
CA LYS A 50 -4.35 -5.01 19.02
C LYS A 50 -3.70 -4.97 17.65
N VAL A 51 -4.03 -4.00 16.79
CA VAL A 51 -3.45 -3.88 15.45
C VAL A 51 -1.97 -3.58 15.53
N THR A 52 -1.59 -2.61 16.37
CA THR A 52 -0.18 -2.21 16.55
C THR A 52 0.64 -3.37 17.11
N ASP A 53 0.18 -4.01 18.18
CA ASP A 53 0.85 -5.16 18.80
C ASP A 53 0.99 -6.36 17.83
N TYR A 54 -0.05 -6.60 17.01
CA TYR A 54 -0.03 -7.64 15.98
C TYR A 54 1.01 -7.32 14.90
N LEU A 55 1.06 -6.07 14.41
CA LEU A 55 2.04 -5.65 13.40
C LEU A 55 3.46 -5.68 13.96
N GLU A 56 3.70 -5.15 15.16
CA GLU A 56 5.00 -5.18 15.80
C GLU A 56 5.49 -6.63 16.00
N THR A 57 4.63 -7.51 16.51
CA THR A 57 4.98 -8.92 16.71
C THR A 57 5.26 -9.63 15.39
N LEU A 58 4.45 -9.36 14.37
CA LEU A 58 4.62 -9.96 13.05
C LEU A 58 5.90 -9.46 12.39
N CYS A 59 6.18 -8.17 12.48
CA CYS A 59 7.37 -7.55 11.91
C CYS A 59 8.65 -7.89 12.66
N ALA A 60 8.59 -8.11 13.98
CA ALA A 60 9.73 -8.57 14.76
C ALA A 60 10.18 -10.00 14.41
N LYS A 61 9.27 -10.81 13.85
CA LYS A 61 9.54 -12.20 13.41
C LYS A 61 9.52 -12.36 11.89
N ALA A 62 9.45 -11.24 11.17
CA ALA A 62 9.34 -11.25 9.72
C ALA A 62 10.71 -11.40 9.09
N ASP A 63 10.80 -12.28 8.11
CA ASP A 63 11.99 -12.45 7.27
C ASP A 63 11.60 -12.29 5.78
N GLY A 64 12.55 -11.80 4.98
CA GLY A 64 12.43 -11.75 3.53
C GLY A 64 11.30 -10.84 3.03
N LEU A 65 10.26 -11.43 2.43
CA LEU A 65 9.14 -10.68 1.84
C LEU A 65 8.26 -10.00 2.89
N VAL A 66 8.09 -10.66 4.04
CA VAL A 66 7.29 -10.11 5.14
C VAL A 66 8.03 -8.95 5.78
N GLU A 67 9.36 -9.03 5.90
CA GLU A 67 10.22 -7.95 6.40
C GLU A 67 10.12 -6.71 5.49
N THR A 68 10.14 -6.93 4.16
CA THR A 68 9.96 -5.87 3.17
C THR A 68 8.60 -5.20 3.31
N LEU A 69 7.53 -5.99 3.50
CA LEU A 69 6.19 -5.47 3.73
C LEU A 69 6.12 -4.67 5.04
N CYS A 70 6.69 -5.21 6.11
CA CYS A 70 6.77 -4.55 7.39
C CYS A 70 7.48 -3.21 7.32
N THR A 71 8.60 -3.15 6.58
CA THR A 71 9.32 -1.89 6.34
C THR A 71 8.43 -0.88 5.63
N LYS A 72 7.67 -1.29 4.61
CA LYS A 72 6.71 -0.43 3.90
C LYS A 72 5.57 0.05 4.81
N ILE A 73 5.02 -0.81 5.65
CA ILE A 73 3.95 -0.45 6.61
C ILE A 73 4.46 0.53 7.66
N VAL A 74 5.61 0.25 8.27
CA VAL A 74 6.22 1.13 9.26
C VAL A 74 6.59 2.49 8.63
N SER A 75 7.11 2.49 7.41
CA SER A 75 7.41 3.73 6.67
C SER A 75 6.16 4.54 6.34
N TYR A 76 5.04 3.87 6.03
CA TYR A 76 3.76 4.53 5.82
C TYR A 76 3.18 5.09 7.12
N GLY A 77 3.36 4.37 8.22
CA GLY A 77 2.86 4.68 9.55
C GLY A 77 1.67 3.80 9.92
N ILE A 78 1.80 3.07 11.04
CA ILE A 78 0.76 2.16 11.55
C ILE A 78 -0.52 2.92 11.89
N ASP A 79 -0.41 4.09 12.52
CA ASP A 79 -1.58 4.90 12.88
C ASP A 79 -2.36 5.37 11.64
N LYS A 80 -1.65 5.78 10.57
CA LYS A 80 -2.28 6.15 9.30
C LYS A 80 -2.94 4.95 8.63
N LEU A 81 -2.33 3.77 8.73
CA LEU A 81 -2.91 2.54 8.22
C LEU A 81 -4.25 2.23 8.92
N ILE A 82 -4.26 2.34 10.25
CA ILE A 82 -5.47 2.17 11.08
C ILE A 82 -6.53 3.20 10.70
N GLU A 83 -6.16 4.48 10.57
CA GLU A 83 -7.06 5.56 10.15
C GLU A 83 -7.69 5.23 8.78
N LYS A 84 -6.89 4.79 7.80
CA LYS A 84 -7.42 4.38 6.49
C LYS A 84 -8.33 3.17 6.55
N ILE A 85 -8.10 2.23 7.45
CA ILE A 85 -9.02 1.12 7.68
C ILE A 85 -10.34 1.64 8.25
N LEU A 86 -10.29 2.53 9.25
CA LEU A 86 -11.47 3.13 9.88
C LEU A 86 -12.29 4.00 8.91
N GLU A 87 -11.64 4.65 7.95
CA GLU A 87 -12.30 5.38 6.86
C GLU A 87 -13.01 4.47 5.85
N GLY A 88 -12.90 3.14 5.98
CA GLY A 88 -13.47 2.16 5.04
C GLY A 88 -12.56 1.84 3.85
N GLY A 89 -11.25 2.04 4.00
CA GLY A 89 -10.26 1.68 2.99
C GLY A 89 -10.30 0.18 2.66
N SER A 90 -10.43 -0.14 1.38
CA SER A 90 -10.33 -1.52 0.92
C SER A 90 -8.90 -2.03 1.01
N VAL A 91 -8.74 -3.35 1.19
CA VAL A 91 -7.45 -4.04 1.24
C VAL A 91 -6.53 -3.63 0.07
N LYS A 92 -7.08 -3.59 -1.15
CA LYS A 92 -6.34 -3.24 -2.36
C LYS A 92 -5.85 -1.79 -2.35
N LEU A 93 -6.66 -0.87 -1.84
CA LEU A 93 -6.32 0.54 -1.74
C LEU A 93 -5.18 0.72 -0.72
N ILE A 94 -5.32 0.11 0.46
CA ILE A 94 -4.32 0.21 1.53
C ILE A 94 -2.99 -0.40 1.08
N CYS A 95 -3.01 -1.58 0.45
CA CYS A 95 -1.79 -2.20 -0.10
C CYS A 95 -1.15 -1.38 -1.22
N GLY A 96 -1.96 -0.69 -2.02
CA GLY A 96 -1.50 0.29 -3.00
C GLY A 96 -0.80 1.49 -2.38
N LEU A 97 -1.36 2.03 -1.29
CA LEU A 97 -0.79 3.20 -0.59
C LEU A 97 0.59 2.94 0.02
N ILE A 98 0.86 1.71 0.43
CA ILE A 98 2.17 1.32 0.97
C ILE A 98 3.13 0.79 -0.12
N HIS A 99 2.72 0.85 -1.40
CA HIS A 99 3.46 0.35 -2.55
C HIS A 99 3.80 -1.16 -2.41
N ALA A 100 2.90 -1.93 -1.82
CA ALA A 100 2.99 -3.40 -1.75
C ALA A 100 2.16 -4.07 -2.84
N CYS A 101 1.13 -3.36 -3.30
CA CYS A 101 0.51 -3.39 -4.62
C CYS A 101 0.52 -1.92 -5.13
#